data_AF-A0A0M2DP65-F1
#
_entry.id   AF-A0A0M2DP65-F1
#
_cell.length_a   1.000
_cell.length_b   1.000
_cell.length_c   1.000
_cell.angle_alpha   90.00
_cell.angle_beta   90.00
_cell.angle_gamma   90.00
#
_symmetry.space_group_name_H-M   'P 1'
#
loop_
_entity.id
_entity.type
_entity.pdbx_description
1 polymer ?
#
loop_
_entity_poly.entity_id
_entity_poly.type
_entity_poly.pdbx_seq_one_letter_code
_entity_poly.pdbx_strand_id
1 'polypeptide(L)'
;MNDLDRAASAACGVVGTSASPKGSERSYGPDSMPADLLEFVRGQSVRQAADALRLSLGTVHRLVQGYWPQDPRKIIEAWTAHKGRSGRIASSWFLRRVRAGGMVSHSGQQWTAPGMATRCGELLAVARGDDGSLIAQTLELPAKRLQLSQVVGGVI
;
A
#
# COMPACT_ATOMS: atom_id res chain seq x y z
N MET A 1 42.18 -26.02 -25.99
CA MET A 1 42.72 -24.68 -26.20
C MET A 1 41.54 -23.78 -26.56
N ASN A 2 41.47 -22.62 -25.90
CA ASN A 2 40.34 -21.68 -25.83
C ASN A 2 40.01 -20.93 -27.13
N ASP A 3 38.90 -20.16 -27.02
CA ASP A 3 38.51 -18.92 -27.73
C ASP A 3 37.73 -19.08 -29.06
N LEU A 4 36.68 -18.33 -29.37
CA LEU A 4 36.10 -17.09 -28.82
C LEU A 4 34.67 -16.88 -29.41
N ASP A 5 33.80 -16.17 -28.66
CA ASP A 5 32.69 -15.26 -29.10
C ASP A 5 31.49 -15.78 -29.95
N ARG A 6 30.29 -15.21 -29.98
CA ARG A 6 29.36 -14.54 -29.05
C ARG A 6 28.12 -14.19 -29.91
N ALA A 7 26.97 -14.71 -29.47
CA ALA A 7 25.57 -14.30 -29.70
C ALA A 7 25.15 -13.49 -30.95
N ALA A 8 24.15 -14.03 -31.68
CA ALA A 8 22.84 -13.39 -31.85
C ALA A 8 21.83 -14.28 -32.61
N SER A 9 20.57 -14.25 -32.15
CA SER A 9 19.32 -14.62 -32.85
C SER A 9 18.76 -16.03 -32.60
N ALA A 10 17.55 -16.10 -32.03
CA ALA A 10 16.32 -16.31 -32.82
C ALA A 10 15.05 -16.26 -31.95
N ALA A 11 14.09 -15.47 -32.43
CA ALA A 11 12.64 -15.69 -32.48
C ALA A 11 11.86 -16.20 -31.25
N CYS A 12 10.90 -15.38 -30.84
CA CYS A 12 9.47 -15.70 -30.62
C CYS A 12 8.79 -14.34 -30.40
N GLY A 13 7.61 -13.98 -30.89
CA GLY A 13 6.53 -14.66 -31.58
C GLY A 13 5.37 -13.65 -31.58
N VAL A 14 4.66 -13.56 -32.69
CA VAL A 14 3.48 -12.69 -32.85
C VAL A 14 2.40 -13.09 -31.84
N VAL A 15 1.87 -12.11 -31.08
CA VAL A 15 0.44 -12.07 -30.76
C VAL A 15 0.01 -10.61 -30.65
N GLY A 16 -0.77 -10.18 -31.63
CA GLY A 16 -1.55 -8.96 -31.53
C GLY A 16 -2.75 -9.25 -30.66
N THR A 17 -2.77 -8.70 -29.45
CA THR A 17 -4.00 -8.59 -28.66
C THR A 17 -4.30 -7.11 -28.48
N SER A 18 -4.92 -6.52 -29.50
CA SER A 18 -5.75 -5.34 -29.33
C SER A 18 -7.01 -5.78 -28.58
N ALA A 19 -6.92 -5.87 -27.26
CA ALA A 19 -8.10 -5.87 -26.41
C ALA A 19 -8.49 -4.41 -26.18
N SER A 20 -9.32 -3.86 -27.05
CA SER A 20 -10.20 -2.76 -26.67
C SER A 20 -11.33 -3.38 -25.85
N PRO A 21 -11.39 -3.24 -24.51
CA PRO A 21 -12.59 -3.62 -23.81
C PRO A 21 -13.70 -2.67 -24.29
N LYS A 22 -14.67 -3.19 -25.04
CA LYS A 22 -16.02 -2.63 -25.06
C LYS A 22 -16.58 -2.80 -23.66
N GLY A 23 -16.28 -1.86 -22.78
CA GLY A 23 -16.87 -1.78 -21.44
C GLY A 23 -18.26 -1.16 -21.51
N SER A 24 -19.22 -1.83 -22.13
CA SER A 24 -20.63 -1.57 -21.88
C SER A 24 -21.05 -2.36 -20.66
N GLU A 25 -20.82 -1.79 -19.48
CA GLU A 25 -21.75 -1.80 -18.35
C GLU A 25 -21.14 -0.87 -17.30
N ARG A 26 -21.91 0.13 -16.88
CA ARG A 26 -21.49 1.02 -15.81
C ARG A 26 -21.35 0.16 -14.56
N SER A 27 -20.12 -0.17 -14.16
CA SER A 27 -19.83 -0.72 -12.85
C SER A 27 -20.20 0.34 -11.81
N TYR A 28 -21.47 0.38 -11.43
CA TYR A 28 -21.88 1.00 -10.19
C TYR A 28 -21.15 0.26 -9.07
N GLY A 29 -20.75 0.99 -8.02
CA GLY A 29 -19.93 0.44 -6.93
C GLY A 29 -20.58 -0.77 -6.23
N PRO A 30 -19.96 -1.30 -5.16
CA PRO A 30 -20.42 -2.52 -4.54
C PRO A 30 -21.91 -2.44 -4.19
N ASP A 31 -22.64 -3.53 -4.46
CA ASP A 31 -24.10 -3.64 -4.27
C ASP A 31 -24.53 -3.43 -2.80
N SER A 32 -23.58 -3.62 -1.88
CA SER A 32 -23.76 -3.45 -0.45
C SER A 32 -22.58 -2.71 0.19
N MET A 33 -22.83 -2.15 1.37
CA MET A 33 -21.81 -1.46 2.13
C MET A 33 -20.64 -2.39 2.53
N PRO A 34 -19.37 -1.99 2.35
CA PRO A 34 -18.24 -2.76 2.85
C PRO A 34 -18.30 -2.93 4.38
N ALA A 35 -18.06 -4.15 4.87
CA ALA A 35 -18.13 -4.47 6.31
C ALA A 35 -17.16 -3.61 7.15
N ASP A 36 -15.96 -3.36 6.64
CA ASP A 36 -14.94 -2.50 7.24
C ASP A 36 -15.41 -1.04 7.39
N LEU A 37 -16.18 -0.53 6.40
CA LEU A 37 -16.79 0.80 6.50
C LEU A 37 -17.91 0.82 7.55
N LEU A 38 -18.71 -0.25 7.64
CA LEU A 38 -19.76 -0.38 8.64
C LEU A 38 -19.21 -0.39 10.07
N GLU A 39 -18.15 -1.18 10.30
CA GLU A 39 -17.46 -1.24 11.58
C GLU A 39 -16.89 0.12 11.96
N PHE A 40 -16.24 0.80 11.01
CA PHE A 40 -15.70 2.14 11.20
C PHE A 40 -16.78 3.16 11.62
N VAL A 41 -17.90 3.25 10.89
CA VAL A 41 -18.94 4.25 11.22
C VAL A 41 -19.68 3.93 12.53
N ARG A 42 -19.70 2.66 12.96
CA ARG A 42 -20.29 2.24 14.24
C ARG A 42 -19.33 2.38 15.43
N GLY A 43 -18.03 2.27 15.20
CA GLY A 43 -16.99 2.32 16.22
C GLY A 43 -16.69 3.73 16.76
N GLN A 44 -17.24 4.77 16.14
CA GLN A 44 -17.01 6.16 16.53
C GLN A 44 -18.29 7.01 16.45
N SER A 45 -18.25 8.22 17.00
CA SER A 45 -19.40 9.12 16.91
C SER A 45 -19.62 9.61 15.47
N VAL A 46 -20.88 9.83 15.09
CA VAL A 46 -21.28 10.29 13.74
C VAL A 46 -20.50 11.54 13.32
N ARG A 47 -20.23 12.46 14.26
CA ARG A 47 -19.45 13.67 13.99
C ARG A 47 -17.99 13.37 13.64
N GLN A 48 -17.35 12.43 14.34
CA GLN A 48 -15.99 12.02 14.04
C GLN A 48 -15.92 11.28 12.69
N ALA A 49 -16.87 10.40 12.39
CA ALA A 49 -16.91 9.70 11.11
C ALA A 49 -17.19 10.65 9.92
N ALA A 50 -18.06 11.64 10.10
CA ALA A 50 -18.31 12.66 9.09
C ALA A 50 -17.07 13.50 8.79
N ASP A 51 -16.34 13.94 9.83
CA ASP A 51 -15.08 14.68 9.69
C ASP A 51 -14.02 13.82 8.98
N ALA A 52 -13.83 12.58 9.46
CA ALA A 52 -12.85 11.63 8.95
C ALA A 52 -13.05 11.27 7.47
N LEU A 53 -14.31 11.05 7.06
CA LEU A 53 -14.69 10.73 5.67
C LEU A 53 -14.92 11.99 4.82
N ARG A 54 -14.95 13.19 5.42
CA ARG A 54 -15.39 14.44 4.79
C ARG A 54 -16.76 14.32 4.13
N LEU A 55 -17.67 13.61 4.80
CA LEU A 55 -19.07 13.43 4.39
C LEU A 55 -19.98 14.29 5.27
N SER A 56 -21.21 14.54 4.81
CA SER A 56 -22.21 15.19 5.66
C SER A 56 -22.67 14.27 6.79
N LEU A 57 -23.00 14.87 7.94
CA LEU A 57 -23.53 14.14 9.11
C LEU A 57 -24.74 13.28 8.75
N GLY A 58 -25.64 13.79 7.89
CA GLY A 58 -26.82 13.06 7.43
C GLY A 58 -26.48 11.81 6.62
N THR A 59 -25.44 11.86 5.78
CA THR A 59 -24.99 10.69 5.02
C THR A 59 -24.42 9.64 5.96
N VAL A 60 -23.59 10.02 6.92
CA VAL A 60 -23.04 9.08 7.91
C VAL A 60 -24.13 8.49 8.80
N HIS A 61 -25.09 9.29 9.25
CA HIS A 61 -26.23 8.81 10.03
C HIS A 61 -27.04 7.76 9.26
N ARG A 62 -27.27 7.98 7.96
CA ARG A 62 -27.92 6.98 7.09
C ARG A 62 -27.10 5.70 6.97
N LEU A 63 -25.78 5.80 6.81
CA LEU A 63 -24.89 4.63 6.76
C LEU A 63 -24.93 3.81 8.05
N VAL A 64 -24.93 4.46 9.22
CA VAL A 64 -25.05 3.78 10.53
C VAL A 64 -26.37 3.02 10.65
N GLN A 65 -27.46 3.58 10.11
CA GLN A 65 -28.79 2.96 10.04
C GLN A 65 -28.89 1.86 8.96
N GLY A 66 -27.81 1.54 8.24
CA GLY A 66 -27.77 0.48 7.24
C GLY A 66 -28.26 0.89 5.84
N TYR A 67 -28.48 2.18 5.61
CA TYR A 67 -28.83 2.68 4.27
C TYR A 67 -27.60 2.65 3.35
N TRP A 68 -27.77 2.08 2.16
CA TRP A 68 -26.79 2.09 1.10
C TRP A 68 -27.36 2.78 -0.16
N PRO A 69 -26.74 3.86 -0.66
CA PRO A 69 -27.27 4.58 -1.82
C PRO A 69 -27.03 3.81 -3.12
N GLN A 70 -27.92 4.02 -4.10
CA GLN A 70 -27.79 3.48 -5.47
C GLN A 70 -26.52 3.99 -6.20
N ASP A 71 -26.03 5.18 -5.85
CA ASP A 71 -24.73 5.68 -6.30
C ASP A 71 -23.76 5.80 -5.10
N PRO A 72 -23.01 4.74 -4.77
CA PRO A 72 -22.10 4.74 -3.62
C PRO A 72 -20.71 5.31 -3.94
N ARG A 73 -20.46 5.77 -5.16
CA ARG A 73 -19.11 6.12 -5.64
C ARG A 73 -18.42 7.15 -4.75
N LYS A 74 -19.12 8.23 -4.43
CA LYS A 74 -18.61 9.28 -3.52
C LYS A 74 -18.24 8.76 -2.14
N ILE A 75 -18.99 7.78 -1.62
CA ILE A 75 -18.74 7.16 -0.30
C ILE A 75 -17.51 6.25 -0.39
N ILE A 76 -17.40 5.44 -1.45
CA ILE A 76 -16.26 4.56 -1.68
C ILE A 76 -14.98 5.35 -1.95
N GLU A 77 -15.05 6.43 -2.73
CA GLU A 77 -13.92 7.33 -2.97
C GLU A 77 -13.47 8.01 -1.67
N ALA A 78 -14.42 8.55 -0.90
CA ALA A 78 -14.14 9.12 0.42
C ALA A 78 -13.54 8.09 1.38
N TRP A 79 -14.06 6.85 1.37
CA TRP A 79 -13.54 5.76 2.19
C TRP A 79 -12.15 5.32 1.76
N THR A 80 -11.89 5.22 0.45
CA THR A 80 -10.59 4.85 -0.09
C THR A 80 -9.56 5.96 0.16
N ALA A 81 -9.95 7.22 0.02
CA ALA A 81 -9.12 8.36 0.38
C ALA A 81 -8.85 8.41 1.89
N HIS A 82 -9.85 8.10 2.72
CA HIS A 82 -9.65 7.95 4.17
C HIS A 82 -8.68 6.81 4.45
N LYS A 83 -8.85 5.61 3.89
CA LYS A 83 -7.89 4.50 4.04
C LYS A 83 -6.50 4.81 3.50
N GLY A 84 -6.37 5.66 2.48
CA GLY A 84 -5.08 6.14 1.99
C GLY A 84 -4.41 7.14 2.93
N ARG A 85 -5.19 8.04 3.54
CA ARG A 85 -4.70 9.06 4.50
C ARG A 85 -4.46 8.49 5.90
N SER A 86 -5.46 7.79 6.41
CA SER A 86 -5.48 7.08 7.69
C SER A 86 -4.84 5.70 7.60
N GLY A 87 -4.28 5.35 6.44
CA GLY A 87 -3.57 4.10 6.17
C GLY A 87 -2.31 3.95 6.99
N ARG A 88 -2.47 3.81 8.31
CA ARG A 88 -1.88 2.71 9.07
C ARG A 88 -2.44 1.43 8.47
N ILE A 89 -1.84 1.01 7.36
CA ILE A 89 -1.99 -0.39 7.00
C ILE A 89 -1.06 -1.15 7.92
N ALA A 90 -1.56 -1.46 9.13
CA ALA A 90 -0.88 -2.31 10.09
C ALA A 90 -0.57 -3.71 9.50
N SER A 91 -1.07 -4.02 8.30
CA SER A 91 -0.91 -5.30 7.59
C SER A 91 -0.25 -5.23 6.20
N SER A 92 0.12 -4.06 5.65
CA SER A 92 0.77 -4.02 4.33
C SER A 92 2.29 -4.01 4.46
N TRP A 93 2.86 -5.18 4.20
CA TRP A 93 4.28 -5.35 4.00
C TRP A 93 4.65 -4.96 2.56
N PHE A 94 5.59 -4.05 2.41
CA PHE A 94 6.12 -3.59 1.13
C PHE A 94 7.52 -4.17 0.92
N LEU A 95 7.75 -4.82 -0.22
CA LEU A 95 9.09 -5.27 -0.56
C LEU A 95 9.96 -4.07 -0.95
N ARG A 96 11.14 -3.96 -0.33
CA ARG A 96 12.14 -2.93 -0.60
C ARG A 96 13.53 -3.53 -0.62
N ARG A 97 14.35 -3.04 -1.54
CA ARG A 97 15.75 -3.46 -1.65
C ARG A 97 16.64 -2.59 -0.76
N VAL A 98 17.54 -3.23 -0.02
CA VAL A 98 18.57 -2.55 0.74
C VAL A 98 19.63 -2.01 -0.21
N ARG A 99 19.87 -0.70 -0.15
CA ARG A 99 20.89 0.02 -0.91
C ARG A 99 22.24 0.00 -0.18
N ALA A 100 23.29 0.42 -0.89
CA ALA A 100 24.61 0.62 -0.32
C ALA A 100 24.52 1.49 0.95
N GLY A 101 25.28 1.13 1.99
CA GLY A 101 25.20 1.76 3.32
C GLY A 101 24.07 1.24 4.21
N GLY A 102 23.34 0.19 3.78
CA GLY A 102 22.30 -0.44 4.61
C GLY A 102 21.01 0.37 4.68
N MET A 103 20.64 1.04 3.59
CA MET A 103 19.50 1.97 3.57
C MET A 103 18.33 1.44 2.75
N VAL A 104 17.12 1.76 3.17
CA VAL A 104 15.87 1.47 2.43
C VAL A 104 15.09 2.76 2.21
N SER A 105 14.61 2.96 0.99
CA SER A 105 13.73 4.08 0.65
C SER A 105 12.26 3.68 0.78
N HIS A 106 11.51 4.40 1.61
CA HIS A 106 10.08 4.21 1.79
C HIS A 106 9.38 5.57 1.92
N SER A 107 8.35 5.80 1.10
CA SER A 107 7.56 7.05 1.07
C SER A 107 8.41 8.32 0.94
N GLY A 108 9.44 8.28 0.09
CA GLY A 108 10.35 9.41 -0.15
C GLY A 108 11.41 9.65 0.94
N GLN A 109 11.40 8.86 2.02
CA GLN A 109 12.37 8.96 3.11
C GLN A 109 13.34 7.78 3.10
N GLN A 110 14.54 8.00 3.65
CA GLN A 110 15.54 6.95 3.84
C GLN A 110 15.48 6.42 5.27
N TRP A 111 15.60 5.10 5.39
CA TRP A 111 15.48 4.36 6.63
C TRP A 111 16.66 3.40 6.77
N THR A 112 17.18 3.24 7.98
CA THR A 112 18.30 2.34 8.28
C THR A 112 18.10 1.66 9.62
N ALA A 113 18.79 0.55 9.84
CA ALA A 113 18.88 -0.15 11.11
C ALA A 113 20.26 -0.77 11.31
N PRO A 114 20.67 -1.02 12.57
CA PRO A 114 21.89 -1.74 12.86
C PRO A 114 21.95 -3.08 12.11
N GLY A 115 23.06 -3.35 11.44
CA GLY A 115 23.27 -4.59 10.68
C GLY A 115 22.66 -4.63 9.28
N MET A 116 22.00 -3.55 8.81
CA MET A 116 21.52 -3.51 7.41
C MET A 116 22.64 -3.41 6.38
N ALA A 117 23.81 -2.88 6.75
CA ALA A 117 24.96 -2.78 5.84
C ALA A 117 25.42 -4.16 5.33
N THR A 118 25.37 -5.18 6.19
CA THR A 118 25.66 -6.59 5.85
C THR A 118 24.64 -7.19 4.89
N ARG A 119 23.47 -6.57 4.78
CA ARG A 119 22.31 -7.01 3.99
C ARG A 119 22.15 -6.23 2.69
N CYS A 120 23.20 -5.52 2.28
CA CYS A 120 23.18 -4.71 1.07
C CYS A 120 22.83 -5.58 -0.16
N GLY A 121 21.82 -5.14 -0.92
CA GLY A 121 21.35 -5.86 -2.09
C GLY A 121 20.19 -6.83 -1.83
N GLU A 122 19.88 -7.16 -0.57
CA GLU A 122 18.77 -8.04 -0.21
C GLU A 122 17.41 -7.35 -0.30
N LEU A 123 16.34 -8.14 -0.46
CA LEU A 123 14.96 -7.70 -0.36
C LEU A 123 14.44 -7.91 1.05
N LEU A 124 13.86 -6.86 1.63
CA LEU A 124 13.20 -6.89 2.93
C LEU A 124 11.72 -6.54 2.76
N ALA A 125 10.87 -7.19 3.53
CA ALA A 125 9.49 -6.78 3.71
C ALA A 125 9.45 -5.63 4.72
N VAL A 126 8.78 -4.54 4.40
CA VAL A 126 8.79 -3.32 5.21
C VAL A 126 7.36 -2.86 5.51
N ALA A 127 7.02 -2.65 6.77
CA ALA A 127 5.70 -2.20 7.22
C ALA A 127 5.82 -0.96 8.11
N ARG A 128 4.79 -0.10 8.11
CA ARG A 128 4.71 1.02 9.04
C ARG A 128 4.23 0.52 10.41
N GLY A 129 5.00 0.83 11.45
CA GLY A 129 4.63 0.62 12.83
C GLY A 129 3.64 1.67 13.33
N ASP A 130 3.02 1.40 14.47
CA ASP A 130 2.00 2.23 15.08
C ASP A 130 2.53 3.60 15.53
N ASP A 131 3.80 3.66 15.92
CA ASP A 131 4.49 4.86 16.41
C ASP A 131 5.10 5.74 15.30
N GLY A 132 4.74 5.50 14.04
CA GLY A 132 5.37 6.17 12.89
C GLY A 132 6.78 5.64 12.58
N SER A 133 7.24 4.62 13.30
CA SER A 133 8.44 3.86 13.00
C SER A 133 8.20 2.95 11.78
N LEU A 134 9.29 2.45 11.19
CA LEU A 134 9.22 1.52 10.07
C LEU A 134 9.86 0.20 10.51
N ILE A 135 9.20 -0.93 10.26
CA ILE A 135 9.71 -2.25 10.62
C ILE A 135 10.09 -2.98 9.34
N ALA A 136 11.32 -3.48 9.27
CA ALA A 136 11.75 -4.41 8.24
C ALA A 136 11.71 -5.85 8.76
N GLN A 137 11.37 -6.80 7.89
CA GLN A 137 11.43 -8.22 8.13
C GLN A 137 12.24 -8.87 7.01
N THR A 138 13.19 -9.74 7.39
CA THR A 138 13.95 -10.54 6.45
C THR A 138 13.08 -11.63 5.85
N LEU A 139 13.35 -11.99 4.59
CA LEU A 139 12.63 -13.05 3.88
C LEU A 139 13.27 -14.43 4.10
N GLU A 140 14.54 -14.48 4.50
CA GLU A 140 15.21 -15.70 4.92
C GLU A 140 14.61 -16.24 6.22
N LEU A 141 14.56 -17.57 6.36
CA LEU A 141 14.16 -18.24 7.59
C LEU A 141 15.39 -18.55 8.45
N PRO A 142 15.36 -18.26 9.76
CA PRO A 142 14.24 -17.65 10.50
C PRO A 142 14.10 -16.15 10.22
N ALA A 143 12.87 -15.70 10.01
CA ALA A 143 12.58 -14.30 9.70
C ALA A 143 12.92 -13.39 10.89
N LYS A 144 13.84 -12.46 10.69
CA LYS A 144 14.27 -11.46 11.68
C LYS A 144 13.56 -10.14 11.42
N ARG A 145 13.02 -9.53 12.48
CA ARG A 145 12.43 -8.19 12.43
C ARG A 145 13.44 -7.16 12.93
N LEU A 146 13.56 -6.06 12.21
CA LEU A 146 14.46 -4.96 12.47
C LEU A 146 13.63 -3.68 12.53
N GLN A 147 13.73 -2.95 13.63
CA GLN A 147 13.12 -1.63 13.73
C GLN A 147 14.03 -0.63 13.01
N LEU A 148 13.48 0.06 12.02
CA LEU A 148 14.16 1.05 11.21
C LEU A 148 13.97 2.45 11.81
N SER A 149 15.05 3.21 11.77
CA SER A 149 15.08 4.62 12.12
C SER A 149 15.23 5.44 10.85
N GLN A 150 14.53 6.57 10.79
CA GLN A 150 14.65 7.50 9.67
C GLN A 150 16.06 8.09 9.67
N VAL A 151 16.71 8.07 8.52
CA VAL A 151 17.93 8.86 8.28
C VAL A 151 17.47 10.29 8.06
N VAL A 152 17.40 11.07 9.14
CA VAL A 152 17.24 12.52 9.05
C VAL A 152 18.52 13.03 8.42
N GLY A 153 18.44 13.51 7.18
CA GLY A 153 19.58 14.10 6.48
C GLY A 153 20.07 15.31 7.27
N GLY A 154 21.09 15.11 8.10
CA GLY A 154 21.93 16.18 8.56
C GLY A 154 22.63 16.75 7.34
N VAL A 155 22.33 18.01 7.05
CA VAL A 155 23.15 18.88 6.19
C VAL A 155 24.62 18.64 6.54
N ILE A 156 25.42 18.28 5.54
CA ILE A 156 26.84 18.61 5.52
C ILE A 156 26.99 19.76 4.54
#